data_AF-A0A832ZFN6-F1
#
_entry.id   AF-A0A832ZFN6-F1
#
_cell.length_a   1.000
_cell.length_b   1.000
_cell.length_c   1.000
_cell.angle_alpha   90.00
_cell.angle_beta   90.00
_cell.angle_gamma   90.00
#
_symmetry.space_group_name_H-M   'P 1'
#
loop_
_entity.id
_entity.type
_entity.pdbx_description
1 polymer ?
#
loop_
_entity_poly.entity_id
_entity_poly.type
_entity_poly.pdbx_seq_one_letter_code
_entity_poly.pdbx_strand_id
1 'polypeptide(L)'
;MYLIQYRGIKQQDLIGVEYIGIPKFHASIILDDSIRDAINTSLPVGDSNVWLLGEFIKQKPLYPLILRHLWNALRKNGFLNWRASFYALAIDSKLKKEVTSRAIFDQAFFGRPKRAAVEVKDFYKEMIYVATVIKEVLPETSRKGLIHPLFSALRRYNRNAFVNTLLKALLQAKSKDKVTTINNYLFRRILNNDESWEDFALALLIGLIGGGSYAGFGGESSED
;
A
#
# COMPACT_ATOMS: atom_id res chain seq x y z
N MET A 1 -3.22 15.16 20.65
CA MET A 1 -3.60 16.53 20.27
C MET A 1 -2.40 17.15 19.56
N TYR A 2 -2.57 17.59 18.32
CA TYR A 2 -1.50 18.25 17.57
C TYR A 2 -2.07 19.53 16.98
N LEU A 3 -1.45 20.67 17.32
CA LEU A 3 -1.75 21.97 16.72
C LEU A 3 -0.62 22.26 15.73
N ILE A 4 -0.97 22.52 14.46
CA ILE A 4 0.01 22.91 13.44
C ILE A 4 0.14 24.43 13.51
N GLN A 5 1.26 24.90 14.04
CA GLN A 5 1.60 26.32 14.07
C GLN A 5 2.65 26.62 13.00
N TYR A 6 2.39 27.60 12.15
CA TYR A 6 3.36 28.02 11.13
C TYR A 6 4.39 28.97 11.75
N ARG A 7 5.67 28.72 11.43
CA ARG A 7 6.83 29.51 11.87
C ARG A 7 6.83 30.88 11.18
N GLY A 8 5.93 31.76 11.58
CA GLY A 8 5.76 33.09 10.98
C GLY A 8 4.44 33.77 11.31
N ILE A 9 3.43 33.01 11.72
CA ILE A 9 2.11 33.55 12.11
C ILE A 9 2.07 33.66 13.63
N LYS A 10 2.07 34.89 14.15
CA LYS A 10 2.09 35.17 15.61
C LYS A 10 0.70 35.14 16.26
N GLN A 11 -0.35 35.38 15.49
CA GLN A 11 -1.76 35.28 15.92
C GLN A 11 -2.49 34.43 14.88
N GLN A 12 -2.66 33.15 15.20
CA GLN A 12 -3.41 32.21 14.37
C GLN A 12 -4.73 31.94 15.08
N ASP A 13 -5.73 32.78 14.82
CA ASP A 13 -7.07 32.57 15.35
C ASP A 13 -7.74 31.43 14.59
N LEU A 14 -8.13 30.40 15.33
CA LEU A 14 -8.79 29.22 14.80
C LEU A 14 -10.29 29.47 14.65
N ILE A 15 -10.70 30.09 13.54
CA ILE A 15 -12.11 30.40 13.23
C ILE A 15 -12.67 29.33 12.29
N GLY A 16 -13.78 28.70 12.68
CA GLY A 16 -14.48 27.72 11.83
C GLY A 16 -13.74 26.40 11.62
N VAL A 17 -12.81 26.04 12.52
CA VAL A 17 -12.10 24.76 12.43
C VAL A 17 -12.87 23.65 13.15
N GLU A 18 -13.02 22.52 12.48
CA GLU A 18 -13.57 21.30 13.07
C GLU A 18 -12.43 20.50 13.73
N TYR A 19 -12.63 20.11 14.98
CA TYR A 19 -11.65 19.32 15.71
C TYR A 19 -11.70 17.87 15.26
N ILE A 20 -10.59 17.40 14.69
CA ILE A 20 -10.46 15.99 14.30
C ILE A 20 -9.51 15.29 15.28
N GLY A 21 -10.09 14.40 16.10
CA GLY A 21 -9.32 13.50 16.95
C GLY A 21 -8.63 12.42 16.12
N ILE A 22 -7.32 12.57 15.86
CA ILE A 22 -6.52 11.56 15.15
C ILE A 22 -5.69 10.77 16.18
N PRO A 23 -5.74 9.42 16.16
CA PRO A 23 -4.91 8.60 17.02
C PRO A 23 -3.42 8.91 16.83
N LYS A 24 -2.64 8.90 17.91
CA LYS A 24 -1.20 9.23 17.89
C LYS A 24 -0.42 8.43 16.83
N PHE A 25 -0.79 7.17 16.64
CA PHE A 25 -0.18 6.29 15.65
C PHE A 25 -0.50 6.69 14.20
N HIS A 26 -1.75 7.07 13.91
CA HIS A 26 -2.14 7.59 12.60
C HIS A 26 -1.43 8.92 12.33
N ALA A 27 -1.40 9.82 13.33
CA ALA A 27 -0.69 11.09 13.25
C ALA A 27 0.79 10.90 12.93
N SER A 28 1.47 9.93 13.58
CA SER A 28 2.89 9.67 13.29
C SER A 28 3.18 9.21 11.86
N ILE A 29 2.21 8.56 11.20
CA ILE A 29 2.35 8.14 9.80
C ILE A 29 2.24 9.35 8.86
N ILE A 30 1.27 10.24 9.09
CA ILE A 30 1.03 11.41 8.21
C ILE A 30 1.96 12.60 8.46
N LEU A 31 2.74 12.58 9.55
CA LEU A 31 3.83 13.54 9.75
C LEU A 31 4.96 13.33 8.73
N ASP A 32 5.05 12.15 8.11
CA ASP A 32 5.99 11.91 7.03
C ASP A 32 5.46 12.49 5.72
N ASP A 33 6.20 13.47 5.17
CA ASP A 33 5.79 14.20 3.97
C ASP A 33 5.59 13.27 2.76
N SER A 34 6.48 12.29 2.57
CA SER A 34 6.41 11.40 1.40
C SER A 34 5.19 10.49 1.42
N ILE A 35 4.79 10.05 2.61
CA ILE A 35 3.57 9.26 2.84
C ILE A 35 2.35 10.17 2.68
N ARG A 36 2.34 11.32 3.36
CA ARG A 36 1.23 12.28 3.32
C ARG A 36 0.93 12.71 1.89
N ASP A 37 1.95 13.09 1.13
CA ASP A 37 1.78 13.54 -0.25
C ASP A 37 1.26 12.42 -1.16
N ALA A 38 1.70 11.17 -0.94
CA ALA A 38 1.23 10.03 -1.70
C ALA A 38 -0.26 9.74 -1.48
N ILE A 39 -0.73 9.81 -0.23
CA ILE A 39 -2.13 9.55 0.12
C ILE A 39 -3.01 10.80 0.04
N ASN A 40 -2.44 11.99 -0.14
CA ASN A 40 -3.18 13.20 -0.44
C ASN A 40 -3.62 13.23 -1.92
N THR A 41 -4.30 12.16 -2.34
CA THR A 41 -4.77 11.96 -3.70
C THR A 41 -6.19 11.41 -3.69
N SER A 42 -6.98 11.80 -4.68
CA SER A 42 -8.30 11.23 -4.94
C SER A 42 -8.21 10.09 -5.95
N LEU A 43 -8.78 8.93 -5.62
CA LEU A 43 -8.83 7.76 -6.49
C LEU A 43 -10.24 7.52 -7.04
N PRO A 44 -10.39 7.12 -8.32
CA PRO A 44 -11.67 6.71 -8.88
C PRO A 44 -12.10 5.35 -8.32
N VAL A 45 -13.21 5.34 -7.59
CA VAL A 45 -13.81 4.21 -6.88
C VAL A 45 -15.29 4.05 -7.30
N GLY A 46 -15.51 3.46 -8.46
CA GLY A 46 -16.80 3.25 -9.10
C GLY A 46 -17.09 4.43 -10.03
N ASP A 47 -18.11 5.20 -9.66
CA ASP A 47 -18.50 6.43 -10.35
C ASP A 47 -18.21 7.68 -9.51
N SER A 48 -17.53 7.52 -8.37
CA SER A 48 -17.09 8.62 -7.52
C SER A 48 -15.58 8.60 -7.31
N ASN A 49 -15.04 9.77 -6.94
CA ASN A 49 -13.66 9.90 -6.49
C ASN A 49 -13.62 9.91 -4.97
N VAL A 50 -12.66 9.20 -4.38
CA VAL A 50 -12.46 9.10 -2.93
C VAL A 50 -11.09 9.66 -2.56
N TRP A 51 -11.06 10.63 -1.66
CA TRP A 51 -9.83 11.21 -1.12
C TRP A 51 -9.22 10.32 -0.04
N LEU A 52 -8.07 9.70 -0.32
CA LEU A 52 -7.46 8.68 0.54
C LEU A 52 -7.04 9.23 1.91
N LEU A 53 -6.36 10.38 1.96
CA LEU A 53 -5.96 11.00 3.23
C LEU A 53 -7.19 11.31 4.11
N GLY A 54 -8.29 11.74 3.50
CA GLY A 54 -9.54 11.97 4.22
C GLY A 54 -10.10 10.70 4.86
N GLU A 55 -10.11 9.58 4.13
CA GLU A 55 -10.58 8.30 4.69
C GLU A 55 -9.60 7.73 5.74
N PHE A 56 -8.29 7.94 5.57
CA PHE A 56 -7.28 7.58 6.57
C PHE A 56 -7.46 8.36 7.88
N ILE A 57 -7.68 9.68 7.79
CA ILE A 57 -7.91 10.55 8.96
C ILE A 57 -9.18 10.12 9.71
N LYS A 58 -10.20 9.63 8.99
CA LYS A 58 -11.42 9.03 9.55
C LYS A 58 -11.21 7.61 10.09
N GLN A 59 -9.98 7.10 10.13
CA GLN A 59 -9.60 5.77 10.61
C GLN A 59 -10.29 4.64 9.85
N LYS A 60 -10.62 4.85 8.57
CA LYS A 60 -11.18 3.81 7.72
C LYS A 60 -10.06 3.03 7.02
N PRO A 61 -10.24 1.70 6.81
CA PRO A 61 -9.26 0.91 6.08
C PRO A 61 -9.18 1.37 4.62
N LEU A 62 -7.96 1.46 4.10
CA LEU A 62 -7.69 1.89 2.73
C LEU A 62 -7.74 0.73 1.74
N TYR A 63 -7.48 -0.51 2.17
CA TYR A 63 -7.49 -1.71 1.35
C TYR A 63 -8.75 -1.86 0.48
N PRO A 64 -9.99 -1.75 1.01
CA PRO A 64 -11.19 -1.87 0.20
C PRO A 64 -11.29 -0.81 -0.91
N LEU A 65 -10.74 0.39 -0.66
CA LEU A 65 -10.69 1.46 -1.65
C LEU A 65 -9.71 1.12 -2.77
N ILE A 66 -8.52 0.61 -2.42
CA ILE A 66 -7.52 0.20 -3.41
C ILE A 66 -8.01 -0.99 -4.23
N LEU A 67 -8.65 -1.98 -3.60
CA LEU A 67 -9.24 -3.12 -4.30
C LEU A 67 -10.30 -2.68 -5.32
N ARG A 68 -11.18 -1.75 -4.95
CA ARG A 68 -12.19 -1.19 -5.85
C ARG A 68 -11.56 -0.33 -6.94
N HIS A 69 -10.58 0.51 -6.60
CA HIS A 69 -9.84 1.33 -7.56
C HIS A 69 -9.18 0.46 -8.62
N LEU A 70 -8.51 -0.62 -8.22
CA LEU A 70 -7.91 -1.60 -9.11
C LEU A 70 -8.94 -2.25 -10.03
N TRP A 71 -10.10 -2.63 -9.49
CA TRP A 71 -11.19 -3.20 -10.27
C TRP A 71 -11.73 -2.23 -11.33
N ASN A 72 -11.82 -0.94 -11.01
CA ASN A 72 -12.24 0.06 -11.99
C ASN A 72 -11.18 0.27 -13.07
N ALA A 73 -9.91 0.33 -12.69
CA ALA A 73 -8.80 0.42 -13.64
C ALA A 73 -8.85 -0.75 -14.63
N LEU A 74 -9.11 -1.97 -14.16
CA LEU A 74 -9.30 -3.16 -14.99
C LEU A 74 -10.50 -3.06 -15.94
N ARG A 75 -11.66 -2.57 -15.45
CA ARG A 75 -12.89 -2.51 -16.25
C ARG A 75 -12.91 -1.38 -17.27
N LYS A 76 -12.46 -0.19 -16.87
CA LYS A 76 -12.55 1.04 -17.67
C LYS A 76 -11.24 1.35 -18.42
N ASN A 77 -10.26 0.44 -18.40
CA ASN A 77 -8.89 0.65 -18.87
C ASN A 77 -8.28 1.96 -18.32
N GLY A 78 -8.56 2.23 -17.04
CA GLY A 78 -8.22 3.48 -16.37
C GLY A 78 -6.80 3.49 -15.82
N PHE A 79 -6.31 4.68 -15.49
CA PHE A 79 -5.01 4.83 -14.84
C PHE A 79 -5.06 4.36 -13.38
N LEU A 80 -3.99 3.69 -12.95
CA LEU A 80 -3.79 3.23 -11.59
C LEU A 80 -2.73 4.11 -10.93
N ASN A 81 -3.06 4.83 -9.85
CA ASN A 81 -2.05 5.58 -9.12
C ASN A 81 -1.26 4.63 -8.20
N TRP A 82 -0.11 4.16 -8.66
CA TRP A 82 0.69 3.16 -7.96
C TRP A 82 1.23 3.68 -6.64
N ARG A 83 1.78 4.90 -6.64
CA ARG A 83 2.36 5.49 -5.44
C ARG A 83 1.33 5.57 -4.33
N ALA A 84 0.15 6.11 -4.62
CA ALA A 84 -0.95 6.17 -3.67
C ALA A 84 -1.42 4.77 -3.24
N SER A 85 -1.56 3.83 -4.18
CA SER A 85 -2.03 2.47 -3.89
C SER A 85 -1.07 1.69 -3.01
N PHE A 86 0.23 1.69 -3.29
CA PHE A 86 1.21 0.97 -2.49
C PHE A 86 1.37 1.58 -1.10
N TYR A 87 1.41 2.91 -0.97
CA TYR A 87 1.45 3.54 0.35
C TYR A 87 0.18 3.23 1.16
N ALA A 88 -1.00 3.28 0.54
CA ALA A 88 -2.24 2.91 1.20
C ALA A 88 -2.21 1.47 1.74
N LEU A 89 -1.74 0.50 0.95
CA LEU A 89 -1.61 -0.90 1.38
C LEU A 89 -0.55 -1.09 2.46
N ALA A 90 0.57 -0.39 2.36
CA ALA A 90 1.63 -0.42 3.38
C ALA A 90 1.16 0.15 4.73
N ILE A 91 0.38 1.24 4.69
CA ILE A 91 -0.25 1.83 5.88
C ILE A 91 -1.21 0.83 6.53
N ASP A 92 -2.15 0.27 5.76
CA ASP A 92 -3.12 -0.70 6.28
C ASP A 92 -2.41 -1.94 6.86
N SER A 93 -1.39 -2.46 6.18
CA SER A 93 -0.59 -3.58 6.66
C SER A 93 0.05 -3.28 8.03
N LYS A 94 0.61 -2.07 8.18
CA LYS A 94 1.22 -1.65 9.43
C LYS A 94 0.19 -1.45 10.54
N LEU A 95 -0.96 -0.85 10.22
CA LEU A 95 -2.05 -0.67 11.19
C LEU A 95 -2.59 -2.01 11.70
N LYS A 96 -2.84 -2.97 10.81
CA LYS A 96 -3.33 -4.31 11.16
C LYS A 96 -2.35 -5.05 12.09
N LYS A 97 -1.05 -4.95 11.82
CA LYS A 97 0.02 -5.52 12.66
C LYS A 97 0.06 -4.93 14.08
N GLU A 98 -0.37 -3.68 14.25
CA GLU A 98 -0.38 -3.04 15.58
C GLU A 98 -1.63 -3.38 16.40
N VAL A 99 -2.77 -3.62 15.75
CA VAL A 99 -4.02 -4.00 16.43
C VAL A 99 -3.87 -5.36 17.14
N THR A 100 -3.03 -6.26 16.62
CA THR A 100 -2.80 -7.59 17.20
C THR A 100 -1.75 -7.60 18.31
N SER A 101 -1.00 -6.52 18.52
CA SER A 101 0.02 -6.43 19.57
C SER A 101 -0.64 -6.18 20.94
N ARG A 102 -0.65 -7.22 21.80
CA ARG A 102 -1.37 -7.25 23.09
C ARG A 102 -0.81 -6.33 24.19
N ALA A 103 0.36 -5.73 24.02
CA ALA A 103 0.96 -4.87 25.04
C ALA A 103 0.56 -3.40 24.83
N ILE A 104 -0.34 -2.91 25.69
CA ILE A 104 -1.00 -1.59 25.53
C ILE A 104 -0.19 -0.47 26.23
N PHE A 105 0.76 -0.81 27.11
CA PHE A 105 1.54 0.18 27.91
C PHE A 105 2.99 -0.24 28.17
N ASP A 106 3.65 -0.89 27.21
CA ASP A 106 5.09 -1.17 27.30
C ASP A 106 5.95 -0.05 26.70
N GLN A 107 7.26 -0.05 26.95
CA GLN A 107 8.15 0.93 26.31
C GLN A 107 8.10 0.84 24.78
N ALA A 108 7.83 -0.36 24.24
CA ALA A 108 7.60 -0.53 22.82
C ALA A 108 6.37 0.26 22.35
N PHE A 109 5.26 0.27 23.09
CA PHE A 109 4.04 1.05 22.80
C PHE A 109 4.34 2.53 22.58
N PHE A 110 5.13 3.14 23.47
CA PHE A 110 5.51 4.55 23.34
C PHE A 110 6.56 4.81 22.25
N GLY A 111 7.36 3.79 21.89
CA GLY A 111 8.34 3.84 20.79
C GLY A 111 7.74 3.62 19.39
N ARG A 112 6.61 2.90 19.28
CA ARG A 112 5.95 2.53 18.01
C ARG A 112 5.67 3.72 17.08
N PRO A 113 5.14 4.87 17.55
CA PRO A 113 4.89 6.01 16.67
C PRO A 113 6.17 6.52 15.98
N LYS A 114 7.33 6.41 16.62
CA LYS A 114 8.60 6.90 16.06
C LYS A 114 9.09 6.07 14.87
N ARG A 115 8.69 4.80 14.77
CA ARG A 115 9.10 3.88 13.70
C ARG A 115 7.99 3.58 12.69
N ALA A 116 6.77 4.01 12.95
CA ALA A 116 5.61 3.72 12.11
C ALA A 116 5.84 4.11 10.64
N ALA A 117 6.26 5.35 10.39
CA ALA A 117 6.55 5.84 9.03
C ALA A 117 7.69 5.06 8.35
N VAL A 118 8.74 4.71 9.09
CA VAL A 118 9.87 3.92 8.58
C VAL A 118 9.40 2.53 8.12
N GLU A 119 8.64 1.83 8.96
CA GLU A 119 8.11 0.51 8.60
C GLU A 119 7.12 0.57 7.43
N VAL A 120 6.29 1.61 7.35
CA VAL A 120 5.41 1.84 6.18
C VAL A 120 6.25 2.02 4.91
N LYS A 121 7.34 2.80 4.97
CA LYS A 121 8.26 2.97 3.84
C LYS A 121 8.96 1.66 3.45
N ASP A 122 9.32 0.83 4.43
CA ASP A 122 9.93 -0.47 4.16
C ASP A 122 8.96 -1.42 3.46
N PHE A 123 7.71 -1.49 3.93
CA PHE A 123 6.65 -2.25 3.24
C PHE A 123 6.39 -1.73 1.83
N TYR A 124 6.30 -0.41 1.66
CA TYR A 124 6.14 0.24 0.36
C TYR A 124 7.27 -0.14 -0.61
N LYS A 125 8.54 -0.04 -0.18
CA LYS A 125 9.71 -0.40 -1.00
C LYS A 125 9.68 -1.87 -1.41
N GLU A 126 9.36 -2.76 -0.46
CA GLU A 126 9.25 -4.19 -0.72
C GLU A 126 8.12 -4.51 -1.72
N MET A 127 6.94 -3.91 -1.54
CA MET A 127 5.79 -4.09 -2.43
C MET A 127 6.11 -3.63 -3.86
N ILE A 128 6.73 -2.45 -4.02
CA ILE A 128 7.15 -1.95 -5.34
C ILE A 128 8.18 -2.87 -5.97
N TYR A 129 9.20 -3.26 -5.22
CA TYR A 129 10.26 -4.12 -5.72
C TYR A 129 9.66 -5.42 -6.30
N VAL A 130 8.81 -6.10 -5.54
CA VAL A 130 8.23 -7.36 -6.00
C VAL A 130 7.20 -7.14 -7.11
N ALA A 131 6.46 -6.03 -7.11
CA ALA A 131 5.57 -5.65 -8.22
C ALA A 131 6.34 -5.45 -9.54
N THR A 132 7.54 -4.87 -9.49
CA THR A 132 8.42 -4.75 -10.65
C THR A 132 8.96 -6.10 -11.08
N VAL A 133 9.47 -6.90 -10.14
CA VAL A 133 10.00 -8.25 -10.43
C VAL A 133 8.93 -9.13 -11.08
N ILE A 134 7.70 -9.15 -10.58
CA ILE A 134 6.63 -9.99 -11.14
C ILE A 134 6.21 -9.55 -12.55
N LYS A 135 6.22 -8.25 -12.82
CA LYS A 135 5.96 -7.68 -14.15
C LYS A 135 7.00 -8.13 -15.17
N GLU A 136 8.26 -8.26 -14.75
CA GLU A 136 9.37 -8.71 -15.60
C GLU A 136 9.39 -10.23 -15.82
N VAL A 137 8.99 -11.01 -14.80
CA VAL A 137 9.02 -12.48 -14.85
C VAL A 137 7.91 -13.05 -15.71
N LEU A 138 6.73 -12.42 -15.71
CA LEU A 138 5.55 -12.91 -16.41
C LEU A 138 5.27 -12.05 -17.66
N PRO A 139 5.27 -12.65 -18.87
CA PRO A 139 4.98 -11.92 -20.09
C PRO A 139 3.53 -11.42 -20.08
N GLU A 140 3.25 -10.35 -20.83
CA GLU A 140 1.94 -9.68 -20.81
C GLU A 140 0.77 -10.62 -21.13
N THR A 141 0.97 -11.56 -22.05
CA THR A 141 0.00 -12.59 -22.42
C THR A 141 -0.40 -13.47 -21.23
N SER A 142 0.58 -13.92 -20.45
CA SER A 142 0.34 -14.68 -19.21
C SER A 142 -0.28 -13.80 -18.12
N ARG A 143 0.14 -12.54 -17.99
CA ARG A 143 -0.39 -11.61 -16.96
C ARG A 143 -1.89 -11.41 -17.10
N LYS A 144 -2.40 -11.15 -18.32
CA LYS A 144 -3.83 -10.95 -18.58
C LYS A 144 -4.68 -12.15 -18.16
N GLY A 145 -4.20 -13.37 -18.42
CA GLY A 145 -4.89 -14.61 -18.01
C GLY A 145 -4.92 -14.86 -16.50
N LEU A 146 -3.99 -14.27 -15.73
CA LEU A 146 -3.85 -14.50 -14.29
C LEU A 146 -4.60 -13.48 -13.43
N ILE A 147 -4.79 -12.27 -13.94
CA ILE A 147 -5.40 -11.17 -13.18
C ILE A 147 -6.78 -11.55 -12.64
N HIS A 148 -7.69 -12.08 -13.48
CA HIS A 148 -9.04 -12.44 -13.03
C HIS A 148 -9.06 -13.58 -12.01
N PRO A 149 -8.37 -14.73 -12.23
CA PRO A 149 -8.26 -15.78 -11.22
C PRO A 149 -7.68 -15.31 -9.89
N LEU A 150 -6.59 -14.54 -9.91
CA LEU A 150 -5.94 -14.03 -8.70
C LEU A 150 -6.84 -13.03 -7.97
N PHE A 151 -7.49 -12.11 -8.70
CA PHE A 151 -8.43 -11.16 -8.12
C PHE A 151 -9.65 -11.86 -7.51
N SER A 152 -10.16 -12.92 -8.16
CA SER A 152 -11.24 -13.75 -7.64
C SER A 152 -10.85 -14.48 -6.35
N ALA A 153 -9.65 -15.08 -6.31
CA ALA A 153 -9.12 -15.73 -5.12
C ALA A 153 -8.98 -14.73 -3.95
N LEU A 154 -8.45 -13.53 -4.23
CA LEU A 154 -8.32 -12.46 -3.23
C LEU A 154 -9.68 -12.02 -2.69
N ARG A 155 -10.67 -11.76 -3.56
CA ARG A 155 -12.04 -11.37 -3.14
C ARG A 155 -12.75 -12.44 -2.30
N ARG A 156 -12.43 -13.71 -2.52
CA ARG A 156 -12.97 -14.84 -1.75
C ARG A 156 -12.16 -15.12 -0.48
N TYR A 157 -11.19 -14.27 -0.15
CA TYR A 157 -10.27 -14.45 0.97
C TYR A 157 -9.53 -15.80 0.92
N ASN A 158 -9.31 -16.34 -0.28
CA ASN A 158 -8.72 -17.67 -0.46
C ASN A 158 -7.22 -17.56 -0.75
N ARG A 159 -6.44 -17.40 0.33
CA ARG A 159 -4.98 -17.29 0.30
C ARG A 159 -4.32 -18.43 -0.47
N ASN A 160 -4.73 -19.67 -0.22
CA ASN A 160 -4.11 -20.85 -0.84
C ASN A 160 -4.39 -20.88 -2.35
N ALA A 161 -5.62 -20.57 -2.78
CA ALA A 161 -5.94 -20.47 -4.20
C ALA A 161 -5.15 -19.34 -4.88
N PHE A 162 -4.97 -18.20 -4.22
CA PHE A 162 -4.17 -17.10 -4.73
C PHE A 162 -2.72 -17.55 -4.97
N VAL A 163 -2.07 -18.09 -3.93
CA VAL A 163 -0.67 -18.53 -3.99
C VAL A 163 -0.48 -19.66 -5.00
N ASN A 164 -1.36 -20.67 -5.00
CA ASN A 164 -1.26 -21.80 -5.94
C ASN A 164 -1.42 -21.35 -7.40
N THR A 165 -2.33 -20.41 -7.66
CA THR A 165 -2.52 -19.84 -9.01
C THR A 165 -1.24 -19.14 -9.47
N LEU A 166 -0.63 -18.35 -8.59
CA LEU A 166 0.58 -17.60 -8.91
C LEU A 166 1.80 -18.51 -9.08
N LEU A 167 2.01 -19.47 -8.17
CA LEU A 167 3.12 -20.42 -8.25
C LEU A 167 3.07 -21.23 -9.55
N LYS A 168 1.89 -21.69 -9.97
CA LYS A 168 1.72 -22.38 -11.26
C LYS A 168 2.19 -21.55 -12.45
N ALA A 169 1.93 -20.24 -12.42
CA ALA A 169 2.42 -19.32 -13.46
C ALA A 169 3.94 -19.14 -13.38
N LEU A 170 4.50 -19.03 -12.17
CA LEU A 170 5.94 -18.84 -11.97
C LEU A 170 6.76 -20.07 -12.38
N LEU A 171 6.20 -21.29 -12.32
CA LEU A 171 6.86 -22.50 -12.83
C LEU A 171 7.18 -22.44 -14.33
N GLN A 172 6.42 -21.65 -15.09
CA GLN A 172 6.63 -21.46 -16.53
C GLN A 172 7.64 -20.35 -16.84
N ALA A 173 8.12 -19.63 -15.82
CA ALA A 173 9.03 -18.51 -16.01
C ALA A 173 10.49 -18.96 -16.14
N LYS A 174 11.25 -18.22 -16.96
CA LYS A 174 12.66 -18.57 -17.28
C LYS A 174 13.67 -18.11 -16.23
N SER A 175 13.36 -17.07 -15.46
CA SER A 175 14.31 -16.45 -14.53
C SER A 175 14.20 -17.03 -13.12
N LYS A 176 15.07 -17.98 -12.79
CA LYS A 176 15.08 -18.66 -11.48
C LYS A 176 15.26 -17.68 -10.31
N ASP A 177 16.19 -16.73 -10.40
CA ASP A 177 16.49 -15.80 -9.29
C ASP A 177 15.31 -14.87 -8.97
N LYS A 178 14.65 -14.36 -10.02
CA LYS A 178 13.45 -13.53 -9.86
C LYS A 178 12.26 -14.33 -9.34
N VAL A 179 12.11 -15.59 -9.76
CA VAL A 179 11.10 -16.50 -9.20
C VAL A 179 11.37 -16.76 -7.72
N THR A 180 12.62 -16.99 -7.32
CA THR A 180 13.00 -17.14 -5.90
C THR A 180 12.65 -15.89 -5.09
N THR A 181 12.88 -14.70 -5.64
CA THR A 181 12.50 -13.43 -5.01
C THR A 181 11.00 -13.36 -4.74
N ILE A 182 10.18 -13.69 -5.73
CA ILE A 182 8.71 -13.71 -5.58
C ILE A 182 8.30 -14.79 -4.58
N ASN A 183 8.87 -15.99 -4.65
CA ASN A 183 8.57 -17.08 -3.71
C ASN A 183 8.86 -16.68 -2.26
N ASN A 184 10.03 -16.08 -1.99
CA ASN A 184 10.39 -15.59 -0.65
C ASN A 184 9.37 -14.56 -0.16
N TYR A 185 8.92 -13.66 -1.03
CA TYR A 185 7.85 -12.71 -0.69
C TYR A 185 6.52 -13.42 -0.40
N LEU A 186 6.11 -14.42 -1.20
CA LEU A 186 4.88 -15.20 -0.96
C LEU A 186 4.93 -15.92 0.38
N PHE A 187 6.05 -16.58 0.71
CA PHE A 187 6.20 -17.27 1.99
C PHE A 187 6.18 -16.30 3.16
N ARG A 188 6.96 -15.21 3.09
CA ARG A 188 7.12 -14.26 4.19
C ARG A 188 5.88 -13.38 4.41
N ARG A 189 5.30 -12.85 3.34
CA ARG A 189 4.28 -11.77 3.41
C ARG A 189 2.86 -12.24 3.18
N ILE A 190 2.67 -13.43 2.60
CA ILE A 190 1.33 -13.97 2.32
C ILE A 190 1.05 -15.19 3.18
N LEU A 191 1.83 -16.26 3.03
CA LEU A 191 1.57 -17.53 3.72
C LEU A 191 1.78 -17.44 5.23
N ASN A 192 2.87 -16.81 5.68
CA ASN A 192 3.20 -16.69 7.11
C ASN A 192 2.70 -15.38 7.75
N ASN A 193 1.69 -14.73 7.16
CA ASN A 193 1.15 -13.45 7.62
C ASN A 193 -0.38 -13.49 7.63
N ASP A 194 -0.99 -13.94 8.72
CA ASP A 194 -2.45 -14.03 8.80
C ASP A 194 -3.15 -12.66 8.88
N GLU A 195 -2.43 -11.62 9.30
CA GLU A 195 -3.02 -10.32 9.65
C GLU A 195 -3.25 -9.42 8.43
N SER A 196 -2.34 -9.45 7.46
CA SER A 196 -2.30 -8.47 6.36
C SER A 196 -1.89 -9.07 5.01
N TRP A 197 -1.99 -10.40 4.84
CA TRP A 197 -1.58 -11.03 3.58
C TRP A 197 -2.28 -10.45 2.34
N GLU A 198 -3.53 -10.01 2.48
CA GLU A 198 -4.31 -9.43 1.38
C GLU A 198 -3.69 -8.15 0.82
N ASP A 199 -3.12 -7.31 1.70
CA ASP A 199 -2.47 -6.05 1.30
C ASP A 199 -1.24 -6.34 0.43
N PHE A 200 -0.42 -7.31 0.88
CA PHE A 200 0.76 -7.78 0.15
C PHE A 200 0.41 -8.55 -1.14
N ALA A 201 -0.71 -9.29 -1.15
CA ALA A 201 -1.23 -9.97 -2.33
C ALA A 201 -1.76 -8.98 -3.38
N LEU A 202 -2.46 -7.94 -2.94
CA LEU A 202 -2.98 -6.90 -3.81
C LEU A 202 -1.86 -6.08 -4.46
N ALA A 203 -0.74 -5.87 -3.75
CA ALA A 203 0.46 -5.27 -4.31
C ALA A 203 1.02 -6.07 -5.52
N LEU A 204 1.02 -7.41 -5.46
CA LEU A 204 1.41 -8.24 -6.60
C LEU A 204 0.45 -8.09 -7.79
N LEU A 205 -0.85 -8.04 -7.51
CA LEU A 205 -1.87 -7.79 -8.54
C LEU A 205 -1.68 -6.44 -9.22
N ILE A 206 -1.37 -5.39 -8.46
CA ILE A 206 -1.03 -4.06 -9.00
C ILE A 206 0.16 -4.18 -9.97
N GLY A 207 1.22 -4.91 -9.59
CA GLY A 207 2.38 -5.18 -10.44
C GLY A 207 2.04 -5.92 -11.74
N LEU A 208 1.18 -6.93 -11.68
CA LEU A 208 0.74 -7.69 -12.85
C LEU A 208 -0.05 -6.83 -13.84
N ILE A 209 -0.92 -5.95 -13.33
CA ILE A 209 -1.84 -5.15 -14.13
C ILE A 209 -1.11 -4.10 -14.96
N GLY A 210 -0.02 -3.52 -14.43
CA GLY A 210 0.95 -2.80 -15.25
C GLY A 210 0.37 -1.65 -16.11
N GLY A 211 0.00 -0.52 -15.51
CA GLY A 211 -0.33 0.72 -16.22
C GLY A 211 0.44 1.92 -15.65
N GLY A 212 1.39 2.46 -16.42
CA GLY A 212 2.14 3.68 -16.10
C GLY A 212 3.66 3.51 -16.28
N SER A 213 4.25 4.28 -17.20
CA SER A 213 5.70 4.38 -17.37
C SER A 213 6.34 4.92 -16.08
N TYR A 214 7.54 4.44 -15.75
CA TYR A 214 8.39 5.05 -14.74
C TYR A 214 8.70 6.50 -15.17
N ALA A 215 7.92 7.47 -14.70
CA ALA A 215 8.32 8.86 -14.69
C ALA A 215 8.98 9.15 -13.34
N GLY A 216 10.32 9.07 -13.31
CA GLY A 216 11.14 9.72 -12.31
C GLY A 216 11.34 9.00 -10.98
N PHE A 217 12.26 8.03 -10.95
CA PHE A 217 13.35 8.14 -9.97
C PHE A 217 14.27 9.24 -10.52
N GLY A 218 13.85 10.50 -10.38
CA GLY A 218 14.67 11.67 -10.66
C GLY A 218 15.58 11.88 -9.47
N GLY A 219 16.88 11.97 -9.73
CA GLY A 219 17.92 11.92 -8.72
C GLY A 219 17.77 12.97 -7.63
N GLU A 220 18.09 12.55 -6.41
CA GLU A 220 18.79 13.44 -5.49
C GLU A 220 20.13 13.78 -6.16
N SER A 221 20.16 14.83 -6.97
CA SER A 221 21.38 15.57 -7.22
C SER A 221 21.67 16.35 -5.94
N SER A 222 22.59 15.82 -5.15
CA SER A 222 23.47 16.64 -4.34
C SER A 222 24.10 17.70 -5.23
N GLU A 223 23.78 18.97 -5.01
CA GLU A 223 24.65 20.06 -5.41
C GLU A 223 24.90 20.95 -4.20
N ASP A 224 26.19 21.26 -4.08
CA ASP A 224 26.90 22.08 -3.09
C ASP A 224 26.35 23.51 -2.94
#